data_AF-A0A9D5M1E0-F1
#
_entry.id   AF-A0A9D5M1E0-F1
#
_cell.length_a   1.000
_cell.length_b   1.000
_cell.length_c   1.000
_cell.angle_alpha   90.00
_cell.angle_beta   90.00
_cell.angle_gamma   90.00
#
_symmetry.space_group_name_H-M   'P 1'
#
loop_
_entity.id
_entity.type
_entity.pdbx_description
1 polymer ?
#
loop_
_entity_poly.entity_id
_entity_poly.type
_entity_poly.pdbx_seq_one_letter_code
_entity_poly.pdbx_strand_id
1 'polypeptide(L)' 'MPNTYTQIYLQIIFATKGRDIKISSNVRDEIEKYICGIFNNKKQKVLAIYANTDHLHIFFSYKNLQ' A
#
# COMPACT_ATOMS: atom_id res chain seq x y z
N MET A 1 -22.22 -19.60 -4.62
CA MET A 1 -23.50 -19.05 -5.11
C MET A 1 -23.25 -18.48 -6.49
N PRO A 2 -24.09 -18.76 -7.50
CA PRO A 2 -23.99 -18.05 -8.77
C PRO A 2 -24.05 -16.53 -8.51
N ASN A 3 -23.08 -15.79 -9.05
CA ASN A 3 -22.98 -14.32 -9.01
C ASN A 3 -22.60 -13.66 -7.66
N THR A 4 -21.79 -14.29 -6.80
CA THR A 4 -21.20 -13.58 -5.65
C THR A 4 -20.09 -12.64 -6.12
N TYR A 5 -20.29 -11.34 -5.91
CA TYR A 5 -19.27 -10.30 -6.09
C TYR A 5 -18.77 -9.85 -4.73
N THR A 6 -17.45 -9.76 -4.57
CA THR A 6 -16.82 -9.24 -3.36
C THR A 6 -15.99 -8.02 -3.68
N GLN A 7 -16.07 -7.01 -2.83
CA GLN A 7 -15.24 -5.83 -2.90
C GLN A 7 -14.67 -5.57 -1.51
N ILE A 8 -13.37 -5.77 -1.36
CA ILE A 8 -12.66 -5.50 -0.11
C ILE A 8 -11.65 -4.39 -0.36
N TYR A 9 -11.69 -3.39 0.51
CA TYR A 9 -10.71 -2.33 0.58
C TYR A 9 -10.00 -2.39 1.93
N LEU A 10 -8.67 -2.30 1.90
CA LEU A 10 -7.84 -2.34 3.10
C LEU A 10 -6.98 -1.10 3.15
N GLN A 11 -6.94 -0.48 4.33
CA GLN A 11 -5.93 0.52 4.68
C GLN A 11 -4.89 -0.15 5.57
N ILE A 12 -3.65 -0.24 5.09
CA ILE A 12 -2.53 -0.78 5.84
C ILE A 12 -1.56 0.35 6.15
N ILE A 13 -1.08 0.37 7.39
CA ILE A 13 -0.12 1.35 7.90
C ILE A 13 1.04 0.61 8.54
N PHE A 14 2.26 0.96 8.18
CA PHE A 14 3.46 0.45 8.83
C PHE A 14 4.46 1.58 9.07
N ALA A 15 5.17 1.48 10.20
CA ALA A 15 6.14 2.47 10.63
C ALA A 15 7.58 1.99 10.35
N THR A 16 8.49 2.94 10.24
CA THR A 16 9.93 2.69 10.27
C THR A 16 10.33 2.05 11.61
N LYS A 17 11.49 1.38 11.64
CA LYS A 17 12.03 0.81 12.88
C LYS A 17 12.17 1.93 13.93
N GLY A 18 11.60 1.74 15.11
CA GLY A 18 11.62 2.73 16.19
C GLY A 18 10.81 4.01 15.92
N ARG A 19 10.07 4.09 14.80
CA ARG A 19 9.45 5.33 14.30
C ARG A 19 10.45 6.44 14.01
N ASP A 20 11.67 6.07 13.63
CA ASP A 20 12.67 7.03 13.19
C ASP A 20 12.21 7.75 11.91
N ILE A 21 12.50 9.05 11.81
CA ILE A 21 12.26 9.88 10.62
C ILE A 21 13.28 9.53 9.53
N LYS A 22 13.04 8.42 8.82
CA LYS A 22 13.96 7.86 7.79
C LYS A 22 13.52 8.12 6.36
N ILE A 23 12.26 8.51 6.15
CA ILE A 23 11.69 8.73 4.82
C ILE A 23 11.80 10.21 4.49
N SER A 24 12.92 10.60 3.87
CA SER A 24 13.14 11.97 3.40
C SER A 24 12.40 12.23 2.08
N SER A 25 12.14 13.51 1.78
CA SER A 25 11.38 13.91 0.60
C SER A 25 12.00 13.48 -0.73
N ASN A 26 13.33 13.38 -0.80
CA ASN A 26 14.07 12.95 -1.98
C ASN A 26 13.93 11.44 -2.30
N VAL A 27 13.52 10.60 -1.35
CA VAL A 27 13.34 9.15 -1.57
C VAL A 27 11.88 8.70 -1.54
N ARG A 28 10.96 9.58 -1.09
CA ARG A 28 9.53 9.28 -0.96
C ARG A 28 8.91 8.73 -2.25
N ASP A 29 9.10 9.44 -3.36
CA ASP A 29 8.51 9.06 -4.65
C ASP A 29 8.99 7.66 -5.10
N GLU A 30 10.27 7.35 -4.91
CA GLU A 30 10.81 6.03 -5.23
C GLU A 30 10.28 4.92 -4.31
N ILE A 31 10.10 5.20 -3.01
CA ILE A 31 9.45 4.27 -2.07
C ILE A 31 8.00 4.00 -2.51
N GLU A 32 7.24 5.05 -2.82
CA GLU A 32 5.84 4.93 -3.24
C GLU A 32 5.71 4.12 -4.56
N LYS A 33 6.58 4.39 -5.55
CA LYS A 33 6.66 3.61 -6.80
C LYS A 33 7.02 2.16 -6.56
N TYR A 34 8.03 1.89 -5.72
CA TYR A 34 8.47 0.53 -5.41
C TYR A 34 7.33 -0.29 -4.79
N ILE A 35 6.65 0.30 -3.81
CA ILE A 35 5.48 -0.33 -3.17
C ILE A 35 4.35 -0.54 -4.20
N CYS A 36 4.03 0.45 -5.03
CA CYS A 36 3.04 0.27 -6.09
C CYS A 36 3.43 -0.88 -7.05
N GLY A 37 4.72 -1.01 -7.39
CA GLY A 37 5.24 -2.15 -8.15
C GLY A 37 4.96 -3.50 -7.50
N ILE A 38 5.14 -3.61 -6.18
CA ILE A 38 4.80 -4.83 -5.42
C ILE A 38 3.31 -5.16 -5.54
N PHE A 39 2.42 -4.19 -5.34
CA PHE A 39 0.96 -4.41 -5.43
C PHE A 39 0.53 -4.77 -6.85
N ASN A 40 1.09 -4.10 -7.87
CA ASN A 40 0.85 -4.40 -9.28
C ASN A 40 1.26 -5.84 -9.63
N ASN A 41 2.45 -6.28 -9.19
CA ASN A 41 2.93 -7.64 -9.37
C ASN A 41 2.04 -8.68 -8.67
N LYS A 42 1.37 -8.29 -7.58
CA LYS A 42 0.38 -9.11 -6.86
C LYS A 42 -1.04 -8.99 -7.42
N LYS A 43 -1.23 -8.29 -8.54
CA LYS A 43 -2.53 -8.02 -9.18
C LYS A 43 -3.54 -7.32 -8.25
N GLN A 44 -3.04 -6.57 -7.27
CA GLN A 44 -3.85 -5.75 -6.35
C GLN A 44 -3.80 -4.29 -6.81
N LYS A 45 -4.93 -3.58 -6.74
CA LYS A 45 -5.01 -2.17 -7.19
C LYS A 45 -4.80 -1.23 -6.00
N VAL A 46 -3.70 -0.49 -5.98
CA VAL A 46 -3.51 0.64 -5.06
C VAL A 46 -4.44 1.78 -5.48
N LEU A 47 -5.17 2.33 -4.52
CA LEU A 47 -6.07 3.47 -4.70
C LEU A 47 -5.46 4.78 -4.19
N ALA A 48 -4.71 4.70 -3.08
CA ALA A 48 -3.94 5.81 -2.54
C ALA A 48 -2.72 5.27 -1.79
N ILE A 49 -1.63 6.02 -1.83
CA ILE A 49 -0.41 5.73 -1.09
C ILE A 49 0.22 7.06 -0.66
N TYR A 50 0.79 7.09 0.54
CA TYR A 50 1.59 8.23 0.99
C TYR A 50 2.60 7.83 2.06
N ALA A 51 3.87 8.18 1.86
CA ALA A 51 4.94 7.94 2.82
C ALA A 51 5.21 9.18 3.67
N ASN A 52 4.71 9.18 4.92
CA ASN A 52 5.16 10.10 5.94
C ASN A 52 6.61 9.82 6.33
N THR A 53 7.23 10.75 7.05
CA THR A 53 8.66 10.65 7.38
C THR A 53 9.03 9.42 8.23
N ASP A 54 8.08 8.88 8.99
CA ASP A 54 8.25 7.75 9.91
C ASP A 54 7.27 6.58 9.64
N HIS A 55 6.35 6.70 8.69
CA HIS A 55 5.37 5.65 8.37
C HIS A 55 4.77 5.76 6.97
N LEU A 56 4.21 4.66 6.45
CA LEU A 56 3.57 4.58 5.14
C LEU A 56 2.08 4.25 5.30
N HIS A 57 1.22 4.94 4.56
CA HIS A 57 -0.19 4.60 4.37
C HIS A 57 -0.39 3.98 2.99
N ILE A 58 -1.10 2.85 2.92
CA ILE A 58 -1.50 2.21 1.66
C ILE A 58 -2.98 1.86 1.72
N PHE A 59 -3.75 2.39 0.78
CA PHE A 59 -5.14 2.03 0.57
C PHE A 59 -5.29 1.28 -0.76
N PHE A 60 -5.83 0.06 -0.74
CA PHE A 60 -5.89 -0.78 -1.93
C PHE A 60 -7.10 -1.73 -1.95
N SER A 61 -7.44 -2.19 -3.15
CA SER A 61 -8.45 -3.23 -3.36
C SER A 61 -7.83 -4.62 -3.24
N TYR A 62 -8.36 -5.43 -2.33
CA TYR A 62 -7.99 -6.83 -2.15
C TYR A 62 -8.86 -7.74 -3.01
N LYS A 63 -8.24 -8.63 -3.79
CA LYS A 63 -8.93 -9.49 -4.77
C LYS A 63 -8.81 -10.99 -4.52
N ASN A 64 -8.05 -11.43 -3.52
CA ASN A 64 -7.74 -12.85 -3.34
C ASN A 64 -8.64 -13.52 -2.28
N LEU A 65 -9.95 -13.30 -2.39
CA LEU A 65 -10.93 -14.12 -1.68
C LEU A 65 -11.21 -15.35 -2.55
N GLN A 66 -10.41 -16.39 -2.35
CA GLN A 66 -10.80 -17.74 -2.74
C GLN A 66 -11.41 -18.42 -1.53
#